data_AF-A0A922NHN4-F1
#
_entry.id   AF-A0A922NHN4-F1
#
_cell.length_a   1.000
_cell.length_b   1.000
_cell.length_c   1.000
_cell.angle_alpha   90.00
_cell.angle_beta   90.00
_cell.angle_gamma   90.00
#
_symmetry.space_group_name_H-M   'P 1'
#
loop_
_entity.id
_entity.type
_entity.pdbx_description
1 polymer ?
#
loop_
_entity_poly.entity_id
_entity_poly.type
_entity_poly.pdbx_seq_one_letter_code
_entity_poly.pdbx_strand_id
1 'polypeptide(L)'
;MRQESCAQAKKGKALDLQQRQEYHGGSVFWSPRKLREARAREAVRERDETEEKLQKARSKKQREEARLQRQDELEERRVERQRLKEMRELERAEKAAERARQKEERDAAKAIQLPQKGKRRASAATSSNNKRQKRVEAARAGAQVQEEPPAPPSKLTSRGRNVNLPSKYR
;
A
#
# COMPACT_ATOMS: atom_id res chain seq x y z
N MET A 1 -37.59 22.55 -64.33
CA MET A 1 -36.32 21.79 -64.28
C MET A 1 -36.29 20.96 -63.00
N ARG A 2 -36.88 19.75 -63.00
CA ARG A 2 -36.79 18.82 -61.87
C ARG A 2 -35.48 18.04 -62.03
N GLN A 3 -34.59 18.13 -61.05
CA GLN A 3 -33.41 17.27 -61.01
C GLN A 3 -33.87 15.87 -60.60
N GLU A 4 -33.68 14.90 -61.50
CA GLU A 4 -33.81 13.49 -61.17
C GLU A 4 -32.57 13.08 -60.39
N SER A 5 -32.72 12.87 -59.08
CA SER A 5 -31.66 12.30 -58.26
C SER A 5 -31.53 10.81 -58.59
N CYS A 6 -30.50 10.43 -59.35
CA CYS A 6 -30.12 9.05 -59.55
C CYS A 6 -29.75 8.39 -58.22
N ALA A 7 -30.68 7.64 -57.62
CA ALA A 7 -30.45 6.86 -56.41
C ALA A 7 -29.58 5.64 -56.75
N GLN A 8 -28.28 5.73 -56.49
CA GLN A 8 -27.40 4.56 -56.54
C GLN A 8 -27.81 3.57 -55.44
N ALA A 9 -28.30 2.40 -55.86
CA ALA A 9 -28.63 1.30 -54.97
C ALA A 9 -27.36 0.87 -54.22
N LYS A 10 -27.32 1.12 -52.92
CA LYS A 10 -26.23 0.64 -52.06
C LYS A 10 -26.26 -0.89 -52.08
N LYS A 11 -25.14 -1.50 -52.45
CA LYS A 11 -24.97 -2.96 -52.34
C LYS A 11 -25.13 -3.33 -50.87
N GLY A 12 -26.13 -4.15 -50.54
CA GLY A 12 -26.38 -4.60 -49.17
C GLY A 12 -25.22 -5.44 -48.63
N LYS A 13 -25.13 -5.56 -47.30
CA LYS A 13 -24.20 -6.50 -46.65
C LYS A 13 -24.46 -7.91 -47.22
N ALA A 14 -23.38 -8.64 -47.53
CA ALA A 14 -23.48 -9.99 -48.06
C ALA A 14 -23.93 -10.94 -46.94
N LEU A 15 -25.01 -11.69 -47.18
CA LEU A 15 -25.52 -12.67 -46.23
C LEU A 15 -24.50 -13.80 -46.02
N ASP A 16 -24.25 -14.14 -44.76
CA ASP A 16 -23.39 -15.27 -44.37
C ASP A 16 -24.11 -16.62 -44.65
N LEU A 17 -24.03 -17.06 -45.90
CA LEU A 17 -24.60 -18.32 -46.39
C LEU A 17 -23.60 -19.46 -46.18
N GLN A 18 -23.81 -20.27 -45.13
CA GLN A 18 -22.93 -21.42 -44.84
C GLN A 18 -23.21 -22.59 -45.78
N GLN A 19 -22.19 -23.01 -46.53
CA GLN A 19 -22.20 -24.22 -47.37
C GLN A 19 -21.74 -25.44 -46.55
N ARG A 20 -22.43 -26.58 -46.69
CA ARG A 20 -21.93 -27.87 -46.15
C ARG A 20 -20.84 -28.39 -47.10
N GLN A 21 -19.71 -28.82 -46.55
CA GLN A 21 -18.50 -29.20 -47.30
C GLN A 21 -18.63 -30.51 -48.08
N GLU A 22 -19.78 -31.19 -48.04
CA GLU A 22 -19.95 -32.55 -48.58
C GLU A 22 -19.99 -32.62 -50.13
N TYR A 23 -19.97 -31.49 -50.85
CA TYR A 23 -20.10 -31.48 -52.31
C TYR A 23 -19.13 -30.47 -52.96
N HIS A 24 -18.10 -30.99 -53.65
CA HIS A 24 -17.02 -30.21 -54.27
C HIS A 24 -17.07 -30.23 -55.81
N GLY A 25 -18.22 -29.95 -56.42
CA GLY A 25 -18.28 -29.82 -57.88
C GLY A 25 -19.60 -29.26 -58.40
N GLY A 26 -19.66 -27.94 -58.66
CA GLY A 26 -20.77 -27.31 -59.38
C GLY A 26 -21.15 -25.90 -58.90
N SER A 27 -22.07 -25.27 -59.62
CA SER A 27 -22.71 -23.99 -59.24
C SER A 27 -23.56 -24.17 -57.98
N VAL A 28 -23.33 -23.32 -56.96
CA VAL A 28 -24.05 -23.36 -55.68
C VAL A 28 -25.40 -22.67 -55.82
N PHE A 29 -26.48 -23.44 -55.98
CA PHE A 29 -27.83 -22.90 -55.97
C PHE A 29 -28.34 -22.72 -54.53
N TRP A 30 -28.56 -21.47 -54.13
CA TRP A 30 -29.09 -21.18 -52.79
C TRP A 30 -30.60 -21.31 -52.76
N SER A 31 -31.09 -22.30 -52.01
CA SER A 31 -32.52 -22.40 -51.70
C SER A 31 -33.00 -21.16 -50.93
N PRO A 32 -34.20 -20.60 -51.22
CA PRO A 32 -34.80 -19.50 -50.47
C PRO A 32 -34.87 -19.72 -48.95
N ARG A 33 -34.88 -20.98 -48.50
CA ARG A 33 -34.79 -21.34 -47.08
C ARG A 33 -33.45 -20.92 -46.46
N LYS A 34 -32.33 -21.06 -47.17
CA LYS A 34 -30.98 -20.69 -46.70
C LYS A 34 -30.81 -19.18 -46.57
N LEU A 35 -31.41 -18.41 -47.46
CA LEU A 35 -31.43 -16.95 -47.36
C LEU A 35 -32.21 -16.49 -46.11
N ARG A 36 -33.32 -17.14 -45.78
CA ARG A 36 -34.08 -16.86 -44.55
C ARG A 36 -33.29 -17.20 -43.29
N GLU A 37 -32.60 -18.35 -43.28
CA GLU A 37 -31.73 -18.75 -42.16
C GLU A 37 -30.56 -17.77 -41.94
N ALA A 38 -29.90 -17.32 -43.01
CA ALA A 38 -28.81 -16.35 -42.90
C ALA A 38 -29.29 -14.98 -42.37
N ARG A 39 -30.44 -14.49 -42.88
CA ARG A 39 -31.05 -13.25 -42.36
C ARG A 39 -31.43 -13.36 -40.88
N ALA A 40 -31.97 -14.50 -40.46
CA ALA A 40 -32.30 -14.72 -39.06
C ALA A 40 -31.04 -14.68 -38.17
N ARG A 41 -29.92 -15.24 -38.64
CA ARG A 41 -28.64 -15.19 -37.91
C ARG A 41 -28.07 -13.79 -37.82
N GLU A 42 -28.13 -13.01 -38.89
CA GLU A 42 -27.70 -11.61 -38.86
C GLU A 42 -28.54 -10.80 -37.88
N ALA A 43 -29.87 -10.97 -37.88
CA ALA A 43 -30.74 -10.29 -36.93
C ALA A 43 -30.40 -10.64 -35.46
N VAL A 44 -30.01 -11.87 -35.17
CA VAL A 44 -29.53 -12.28 -33.84
C VAL A 44 -28.18 -11.63 -33.52
N ARG A 45 -27.20 -11.71 -34.43
CA ARG A 45 -25.88 -11.07 -34.24
C ARG A 45 -26.00 -9.57 -34.01
N GLU A 46 -26.84 -8.88 -34.76
CA GLU A 46 -27.05 -7.43 -34.60
C GLU A 46 -27.67 -7.11 -33.23
N ARG A 47 -28.62 -7.93 -32.75
CA ARG A 47 -29.16 -7.80 -31.38
C ARG A 47 -28.07 -8.01 -30.33
N ASP A 48 -27.34 -9.12 -30.42
CA ASP A 48 -26.27 -9.44 -29.47
C ASP A 48 -25.20 -8.33 -29.45
N GLU A 49 -24.78 -7.83 -30.61
CA GLU A 49 -23.85 -6.70 -30.71
C GLU A 49 -24.39 -5.43 -30.05
N THR A 50 -25.67 -5.12 -30.22
CA THR A 50 -26.28 -3.96 -29.58
C THR A 50 -26.36 -4.13 -28.05
N GLU A 51 -26.73 -5.31 -27.58
CA GLU A 51 -26.76 -5.64 -26.16
C GLU A 51 -25.37 -5.59 -25.54
N GLU A 52 -24.36 -6.16 -26.20
CA GLU A 52 -22.97 -6.06 -25.78
C GLU A 52 -22.48 -4.61 -25.70
N LYS A 53 -22.82 -3.76 -26.69
CA LYS A 53 -22.47 -2.33 -26.67
C LYS A 53 -23.12 -1.63 -25.49
N LEU A 54 -24.38 -1.93 -25.19
CA LEU A 54 -25.10 -1.40 -24.03
C LEU A 54 -24.48 -1.90 -22.71
N GLN A 55 -24.12 -3.18 -22.61
CA GLN A 55 -23.45 -3.73 -21.42
C GLN A 55 -22.05 -3.12 -21.23
N LYS A 56 -21.28 -2.95 -22.30
CA LYS A 56 -19.97 -2.26 -22.27
C LYS A 56 -20.13 -0.81 -21.82
N ALA A 57 -21.16 -0.10 -22.27
CA ALA A 57 -21.44 1.25 -21.79
C ALA A 57 -21.81 1.28 -20.29
N ARG A 58 -22.67 0.37 -19.83
CA ARG A 58 -23.05 0.26 -18.41
C ARG A 58 -21.86 -0.05 -17.52
N SER A 59 -21.04 -1.03 -17.91
CA SER A 59 -19.85 -1.40 -17.14
C SER A 59 -18.79 -0.30 -17.08
N LYS A 60 -18.65 0.53 -18.14
CA LYS A 60 -17.81 1.73 -18.10
C LYS A 60 -18.31 2.73 -17.06
N LYS A 61 -19.60 3.05 -17.05
CA LYS A 61 -20.20 3.95 -16.04
C LYS A 61 -19.97 3.46 -14.62
N GLN A 62 -20.24 2.18 -14.35
CA GLN A 62 -20.00 1.57 -13.05
C GLN A 62 -18.53 1.62 -12.62
N ARG A 63 -17.59 1.46 -13.56
CA ARG A 63 -16.15 1.58 -13.27
C ARG A 63 -15.74 3.00 -12.92
N GLU A 64 -16.32 4.00 -13.59
CA GLU A 64 -16.07 5.41 -13.29
C GLU A 64 -16.62 5.78 -11.92
N GLU A 65 -17.87 5.38 -11.62
CA GLU A 65 -18.48 5.57 -10.29
C GLU A 65 -17.64 4.91 -9.18
N ALA A 66 -17.22 3.66 -9.37
CA ALA A 66 -16.36 2.96 -8.40
C ALA A 66 -14.97 3.61 -8.28
N ARG A 67 -14.46 4.25 -9.33
CA ARG A 67 -13.19 4.97 -9.28
C ARG A 67 -13.32 6.25 -8.45
N LEU A 68 -14.41 7.00 -8.60
CA LEU A 68 -14.69 8.19 -7.82
C LEU A 68 -14.83 7.84 -6.34
N GLN A 69 -15.65 6.83 -6.00
CA GLN A 69 -15.80 6.35 -4.62
C GLN A 69 -14.47 5.99 -3.97
N ARG A 70 -13.60 5.28 -4.70
CA ARG A 70 -12.25 4.94 -4.20
C ARG A 70 -11.37 6.16 -3.98
N GLN A 71 -11.53 7.21 -4.78
CA GLN A 71 -10.78 8.45 -4.60
C GLN A 71 -11.25 9.15 -3.32
N ASP A 72 -12.57 9.26 -3.12
CA ASP A 72 -13.16 9.86 -1.93
C ASP A 72 -12.72 9.10 -0.66
N GLU A 73 -12.82 7.77 -0.65
CA GLU A 73 -12.36 6.93 0.47
C GLU A 73 -10.86 7.13 0.78
N LEU A 74 -10.03 7.30 -0.26
CA LEU A 74 -8.59 7.53 -0.08
C LEU A 74 -8.31 8.92 0.49
N GLU A 75 -9.06 9.94 0.08
CA GLU A 75 -8.97 11.29 0.62
C GLU A 75 -9.41 11.34 2.08
N GLU A 76 -10.55 10.74 2.42
CA GLU A 76 -11.02 10.62 3.79
C GLU A 76 -9.97 9.94 4.68
N ARG A 77 -9.42 8.81 4.22
CA ARG A 77 -8.33 8.11 4.95
C ARG A 77 -7.08 8.96 5.11
N ARG A 78 -6.75 9.84 4.17
CA ARG A 78 -5.61 10.77 4.29
C ARG A 78 -5.91 11.84 5.34
N VAL A 79 -7.11 12.40 5.30
CA VAL A 79 -7.56 13.42 6.26
C VAL A 79 -7.61 12.84 7.67
N GLU A 80 -8.16 11.64 7.86
CA GLU A 80 -8.18 10.95 9.16
C GLU A 80 -6.77 10.72 9.70
N ARG A 81 -5.83 10.31 8.84
CA ARG A 81 -4.42 10.15 9.23
C ARG A 81 -3.78 11.47 9.64
N GLN A 82 -4.09 12.57 8.95
CA GLN A 82 -3.60 13.90 9.29
C GLN A 82 -4.17 14.34 10.64
N ARG A 83 -5.49 14.25 10.82
CA ARG A 83 -6.14 14.54 12.10
C ARG A 83 -5.54 13.73 13.25
N LEU A 84 -5.30 12.43 13.05
CA LEU A 84 -4.67 11.60 14.07
C LEU A 84 -3.23 12.02 14.38
N LYS A 85 -2.47 12.50 13.38
CA LYS A 85 -1.13 13.06 13.60
C LYS A 85 -1.19 14.36 14.38
N GLU A 86 -2.07 15.27 13.99
CA GLU A 86 -2.27 16.55 14.67
C GLU A 86 -2.64 16.33 16.14
N MET A 87 -3.60 15.44 16.42
CA MET A 87 -3.96 15.10 17.80
C MET A 87 -2.78 14.55 18.60
N ARG A 88 -1.94 13.69 18.00
CA ARG A 88 -0.72 13.17 18.65
C ARG A 88 0.33 14.26 18.87
N GLU A 89 0.43 15.23 17.97
CA GLU A 89 1.37 16.35 18.11
C GLU A 89 0.90 17.33 19.19
N LEU A 90 -0.40 17.62 19.25
CA LEU A 90 -1.00 18.43 20.32
C LEU A 90 -0.80 17.78 21.69
N GLU A 91 -1.08 16.48 21.83
CA GLU A 91 -0.85 15.73 23.08
C GLU A 91 0.63 15.78 23.51
N ARG A 92 1.56 15.61 22.54
CA ARG A 92 3.00 15.71 22.82
C ARG A 92 3.41 17.12 23.21
N ALA A 93 2.85 18.14 22.56
CA ALA A 93 3.14 19.54 22.85
C ALA A 93 2.61 19.94 24.24
N GLU A 94 1.39 19.52 24.58
CA GLU A 94 0.81 19.75 25.91
C GLU A 94 1.65 19.08 27.00
N LYS A 95 2.01 17.81 26.80
CA LYS A 95 2.88 17.08 27.74
C LYS A 95 4.27 17.70 27.86
N ALA A 96 4.82 18.25 26.78
CA ALA A 96 6.09 18.97 26.81
C ALA A 96 5.96 20.30 27.57
N ALA A 97 4.87 21.04 27.36
CA ALA A 97 4.58 22.28 28.07
C ALA A 97 4.38 22.04 29.58
N GLU A 98 3.66 20.99 29.95
CA GLU A 98 3.48 20.60 31.36
C GLU A 98 4.83 20.27 32.03
N ARG A 99 5.68 19.49 31.35
CA ARG A 99 7.05 19.20 31.83
C ARG A 99 7.91 20.44 31.96
N ALA A 100 7.78 21.40 31.04
CA ALA A 100 8.49 22.67 31.12
C ALA A 100 8.06 23.48 32.35
N ARG A 101 6.74 23.60 32.60
CA ARG A 101 6.22 24.27 33.80
C ARG A 101 6.72 23.62 35.10
N GLN A 102 6.64 22.29 35.21
CA GLN A 102 7.15 21.58 36.39
C GLN A 102 8.66 21.81 36.60
N LYS A 103 9.42 21.94 35.51
CA LYS A 103 10.86 22.23 35.59
C LYS A 103 11.10 23.66 36.08
N GLU A 104 10.39 24.64 35.51
CA GLU A 104 10.48 26.05 35.93
C GLU A 104 10.11 26.22 37.40
N GLU A 105 9.05 25.57 37.88
CA GLU A 105 8.66 25.59 39.30
C GLU A 105 9.75 24.99 40.21
N ARG A 106 10.34 23.86 39.82
CA ARG A 106 11.47 23.25 40.56
C ARG A 106 12.69 24.14 40.58
N ASP A 107 13.03 24.74 39.45
CA ASP A 107 14.20 25.61 39.33
C ASP A 107 13.98 26.93 40.09
N ALA A 108 12.77 27.48 40.08
CA ALA A 108 12.38 28.63 40.91
C ALA A 108 12.44 28.31 42.42
N ALA A 109 11.92 27.15 42.85
CA ALA A 109 12.01 26.71 44.24
C ALA A 109 13.47 26.53 44.69
N LYS A 110 14.33 25.93 43.85
CA LYS A 110 15.77 25.83 44.11
C LYS A 110 16.44 27.21 44.16
N ALA A 111 16.05 28.12 43.27
CA ALA A 111 16.57 29.49 43.23
C ALA A 111 16.16 30.29 44.48
N ILE A 112 14.97 30.08 45.04
CA ILE A 112 14.52 30.67 46.31
C ILE A 112 15.27 30.07 47.52
N GLN A 113 15.70 28.80 47.45
CA GLN A 113 16.49 28.16 48.51
C GLN A 113 17.97 28.57 48.51
N LEU A 114 18.54 28.95 47.36
CA LEU A 114 19.96 29.30 47.23
C LEU A 114 20.46 30.61 47.90
N PRO A 115 19.67 31.71 48.07
CA PRO A 115 20.17 33.00 48.52
C PRO A 115 20.42 33.05 50.03
N GLN A 116 20.01 32.03 50.80
CA GLN A 116 20.26 31.97 52.25
C GLN A 116 21.65 31.43 52.64
N LYS A 117 22.46 30.88 51.72
CA LYS A 117 23.83 30.44 52.01
C LYS A 117 24.90 31.52 51.74
N GLY A 118 24.50 32.79 51.79
CA GLY A 118 25.42 33.93 51.77
C GLY A 118 26.24 34.01 53.05
N LYS A 119 27.56 33.80 52.91
CA LYS A 119 28.66 33.93 53.91
C LYS A 119 28.89 32.73 54.85
N ARG A 120 29.32 31.58 54.30
CA ARG A 120 30.23 30.68 55.06
C ARG A 120 31.67 31.15 54.89
N ARG A 121 32.35 31.45 56.00
CA ARG A 121 33.81 31.63 56.03
C ARG A 121 34.48 30.35 55.50
N ALA A 122 35.47 30.52 54.63
CA ALA A 122 36.29 29.43 54.11
C ALA A 122 36.99 28.71 55.27
N SER A 123 36.56 27.48 55.56
CA SER A 123 37.27 26.56 56.45
C SER A 123 38.17 25.67 55.60
N ALA A 124 39.46 26.03 55.60
CA ALA A 124 40.67 25.23 55.44
C ALA A 124 40.66 24.01 54.50
N ALA A 125 41.61 24.04 53.55
CA ALA A 125 41.96 22.91 52.71
C ALA A 125 42.37 21.68 53.55
N THR A 126 41.77 20.52 53.28
CA THR A 126 42.28 19.23 53.75
C THR A 126 43.01 18.53 52.61
N SER A 127 44.27 18.24 52.86
CA SER A 127 45.25 17.65 51.96
C SER A 127 45.06 16.14 51.73
N SER A 128 45.62 15.71 50.60
CA SER A 128 46.29 14.43 50.33
C SER A 128 45.48 13.21 49.87
N ASN A 129 45.72 12.89 48.59
CA ASN A 129 46.05 11.60 47.97
C ASN A 129 45.14 10.38 48.19
N ASN A 130 44.58 9.88 47.09
CA ASN A 130 44.40 8.44 46.86
C ASN A 130 44.60 8.11 45.37
N LYS A 131 45.85 7.81 44.99
CA LYS A 131 46.17 7.08 43.77
C LYS A 131 46.07 5.59 44.09
N ARG A 132 44.95 4.94 43.76
CA ARG A 132 44.83 3.47 43.87
C ARG A 132 44.94 2.82 42.50
N GLN A 133 45.83 1.83 42.50
CA GLN A 133 46.45 1.12 41.40
C GLN A 133 45.47 0.23 40.61
N LYS A 134 45.71 0.12 39.30
CA LYS A 134 45.21 -0.96 38.44
C LYS A 134 45.65 -2.31 39.01
N ARG A 135 44.71 -3.26 39.17
CA ARG A 135 45.03 -4.69 39.28
C ARG A 135 44.42 -5.42 38.09
N VAL A 136 45.28 -6.08 37.35
CA VAL A 136 44.99 -7.05 36.28
C VAL A 136 45.37 -8.40 36.88
N GLU A 137 44.42 -9.31 37.07
CA GLU A 137 44.72 -10.71 37.35
C GLU A 137 43.73 -11.61 36.61
N ALA A 138 44.30 -12.56 35.88
CA ALA A 138 43.62 -13.52 35.04
C ALA A 138 43.55 -14.89 35.74
N ALA A 139 42.40 -15.55 35.54
CA ALA A 139 42.20 -16.98 35.28
C ALA A 139 42.28 -18.04 36.42
N ARG A 140 41.26 -18.93 36.33
CA ARG A 140 41.08 -20.33 36.80
C ARG A 140 40.56 -20.51 38.23
N ALA A 141 39.63 -21.43 38.54
CA ALA A 141 38.85 -22.41 37.79
C ALA A 141 37.74 -22.95 38.73
N GLY A 142 36.62 -23.45 38.20
CA GLY A 142 35.69 -24.26 38.98
C GLY A 142 34.35 -24.56 38.30
N ALA A 143 34.11 -25.86 38.09
CA ALA A 143 32.85 -26.54 37.78
C ALA A 143 32.31 -26.47 36.34
N GLN A 144 32.53 -27.58 35.62
CA GLN A 144 31.77 -27.97 34.44
C GLN A 144 30.30 -28.17 34.80
N VAL A 145 29.42 -27.47 34.09
CA VAL A 145 28.06 -27.92 33.78
C VAL A 145 28.06 -28.09 32.26
N GLN A 146 27.70 -29.28 31.78
CA GLN A 146 27.49 -29.49 30.36
C GLN A 146 26.26 -28.68 29.95
N GLU A 147 26.50 -27.50 29.39
CA GLU A 147 25.49 -26.73 28.68
C GLU A 147 25.48 -27.23 27.23
N GLU A 148 24.33 -27.75 26.81
CA GLU A 148 24.02 -28.09 25.43
C GLU A 148 24.42 -26.92 24.49
N PRO A 149 25.04 -27.17 23.32
CA PRO A 149 25.50 -26.10 22.45
C PRO A 149 24.35 -25.13 22.13
N PRO A 150 24.53 -23.81 22.27
CA PRO A 150 23.47 -22.86 22.00
C PRO A 150 23.02 -22.98 20.54
N ALA A 151 21.70 -23.02 20.34
CA ALA A 151 21.10 -23.04 19.02
C ALA A 151 21.71 -21.95 18.13
N PRO A 152 21.95 -22.22 16.83
CA PRO A 152 22.55 -21.25 15.93
C PRO A 152 21.74 -19.95 15.94
N PRO A 153 22.41 -18.78 15.91
CA PRO A 153 21.72 -17.51 15.96
C PRO A 153 20.66 -17.45 14.86
N SER A 154 19.43 -17.11 15.25
CA SER A 154 18.35 -16.90 14.29
C SER A 154 18.81 -15.85 13.27
N LYS A 155 18.60 -16.16 11.97
CA LYS A 155 19.02 -15.28 10.87
C LYS A 155 18.08 -14.07 10.78
N LEU A 156 18.19 -13.19 11.77
CA LEU A 156 17.46 -11.94 11.86
C LEU A 156 18.29 -10.82 11.23
N THR A 157 17.66 -10.01 10.40
CA THR A 157 18.25 -8.73 9.96
C THR A 157 18.40 -7.77 11.14
N SER A 158 19.18 -6.68 11.00
CA SER A 158 19.27 -5.63 12.04
C SER A 158 17.92 -5.01 12.41
N ARG A 159 16.88 -5.24 11.59
CA ARG A 159 15.48 -4.83 11.81
C ARG A 159 14.58 -5.97 12.31
N GLY A 160 15.13 -7.09 12.75
CA GLY A 160 14.38 -8.20 13.37
C GLY A 160 13.53 -9.04 12.41
N ARG A 161 13.80 -9.00 11.10
CA ARG A 161 13.09 -9.85 10.12
C ARG A 161 13.80 -11.16 9.87
N ASN A 162 13.04 -12.25 9.79
CA ASN A 162 13.51 -13.58 9.42
C ASN A 162 13.98 -13.62 7.96
N VAL A 163 15.20 -14.10 7.73
CA VAL A 163 15.77 -14.28 6.39
C VAL A 163 15.78 -15.76 6.03
N ASN A 164 14.90 -16.15 5.10
CA ASN A 164 14.94 -17.46 4.47
C ASN A 164 15.81 -17.39 3.22
N LEU A 165 17.00 -18.00 3.27
CA LEU A 165 17.88 -18.10 2.10
C LEU A 165 17.26 -19.07 1.07
N PRO A 166 17.15 -18.67 -0.21
CA PRO A 166 16.74 -19.57 -1.30
C PRO A 166 17.60 -20.84 -1.35
N SER A 167 17.03 -21.98 -1.75
CA SER A 167 17.74 -23.27 -1.81
C SER A 167 18.98 -23.27 -2.70
N LYS A 168 18.99 -22.45 -3.75
CA LYS A 168 20.17 -22.23 -4.60
C LYS A 168 21.39 -21.62 -3.89
N TYR A 169 21.20 -21.09 -2.68
CA TYR A 169 22.25 -20.48 -1.85
C TYR A 169 22.42 -21.20 -0.50
N ARG A 170 21.85 -22.40 -0.36
CA ARG A 170 22.10 -23.28 0.79
C ARG A 170 23.32 -24.15 0.54
#